data_AF-A0A8K0CIX0-F1
#
_entry.id   AF-A0A8K0CIX0-F1
#
_cell.length_a   1.000
_cell.length_b   1.000
_cell.length_c   1.000
_cell.angle_alpha   90.00
_cell.angle_beta   90.00
_cell.angle_gamma   90.00
#
_symmetry.space_group_name_H-M   'P 1'
#
loop_
_entity.id
_entity.type
_entity.pdbx_description
1 polymer ?
#
loop_
_entity_poly.entity_id
_entity_poly.type
_entity_poly.pdbx_seq_one_letter_code
_entity_poly.pdbx_strand_id
1 'polypeptide(L)'
;MDVATNLFTSFDDFIINLRNKFDYFESSAKEKNPESDYKDLYQRTKGGSLRQAFFDGSAPSVQLNGREKFKVKTFLPITDTLSVYLKQRLSPYKDINRRFGCFSRLKTPNSEELKQSCKEFVEICYEDVSEKELEMECLHLTKYLKIVQSSKNEETNSLSGIYHLLKNKTKLKTRFQM
;
A
#
# COMPACT_ATOMS: atom_id res chain seq x y z
N MET A 1 6.08 -11.60 -1.79
CA MET A 1 6.62 -10.22 -1.97
C MET A 1 5.60 -9.16 -1.55
N ASP A 2 4.57 -9.59 -0.85
CA ASP A 2 3.38 -8.87 -0.45
C ASP A 2 3.54 -8.14 0.89
N VAL A 3 4.61 -8.40 1.66
CA VAL A 3 4.85 -7.76 2.96
C VAL A 3 4.75 -6.23 2.86
N ALA A 4 5.46 -5.63 1.90
CA ALA A 4 5.42 -4.18 1.70
C ALA A 4 4.00 -3.71 1.30
N THR A 5 3.34 -4.39 0.37
CA THR A 5 1.98 -4.03 -0.04
C THR A 5 0.98 -4.14 1.11
N ASN A 6 1.11 -5.16 1.95
CA ASN A 6 0.24 -5.40 3.10
C ASN A 6 0.45 -4.33 4.17
N LEU A 7 1.70 -3.97 4.47
CA LEU A 7 2.04 -2.90 5.42
C LEU A 7 1.53 -1.53 4.96
N PHE A 8 1.72 -1.19 3.68
CA PHE A 8 1.22 0.07 3.15
C PHE A 8 -0.31 0.12 3.08
N THR A 9 -0.96 -1.00 2.77
CA THR A 9 -2.43 -1.09 2.72
C THR A 9 -3.02 -0.93 4.13
N SER A 10 -2.49 -1.66 5.11
CA SER A 10 -2.96 -1.53 6.51
C SER A 10 -2.71 -0.14 7.08
N PHE A 11 -1.62 0.52 6.68
CA PHE A 11 -1.36 1.89 7.09
C PHE A 11 -2.30 2.90 6.42
N ASP A 12 -2.60 2.75 5.13
CA ASP A 12 -3.61 3.59 4.45
C ASP A 12 -4.99 3.42 5.10
N ASP A 13 -5.41 2.19 5.40
CA ASP A 13 -6.65 1.90 6.12
C ASP A 13 -6.67 2.57 7.51
N PHE A 14 -5.53 2.54 8.22
CA PHE A 14 -5.39 3.25 9.48
C PHE A 14 -5.57 4.76 9.31
N ILE A 15 -4.94 5.40 8.32
CA ILE A 15 -5.08 6.84 8.05
C ILE A 15 -6.52 7.21 7.66
N ILE A 16 -7.18 6.41 6.83
CA ILE A 16 -8.60 6.60 6.46
C ILE A 16 -9.47 6.55 7.72
N ASN A 17 -9.19 5.62 8.63
CA ASN A 17 -9.90 5.54 9.90
C ASN A 17 -9.61 6.75 10.82
N LEU A 18 -8.39 7.31 10.79
CA LEU A 18 -8.07 8.53 11.53
C LEU A 18 -8.88 9.73 11.06
N ARG A 19 -9.20 9.81 9.77
CA ARG A 19 -9.97 10.92 9.17
C ARG A 19 -11.31 11.17 9.87
N ASN A 20 -11.93 10.13 10.42
CA ASN A 20 -13.22 10.23 11.13
C ASN A 20 -13.06 10.48 12.64
N LYS A 21 -11.83 10.53 13.16
CA LYS A 21 -11.53 10.65 14.60
C LYS A 21 -11.15 12.07 15.03
N PHE A 22 -11.59 13.09 14.28
CA PHE A 22 -11.32 14.49 14.63
C PHE A 22 -11.73 14.81 16.08
N ASP A 23 -12.95 14.43 16.47
CA ASP A 23 -13.51 14.76 17.79
C ASP A 23 -12.69 14.14 18.94
N TYR A 24 -12.15 12.94 18.72
CA TYR A 24 -11.26 12.27 19.67
C TYR A 24 -9.94 13.05 19.83
N PHE A 25 -9.30 13.43 18.73
CA PHE A 25 -8.05 14.20 18.78
C PHE A 25 -8.25 15.59 19.36
N GLU A 26 -9.35 16.25 19.04
CA GLU A 26 -9.70 17.54 19.63
C GLU A 26 -9.88 17.42 21.14
N SER A 27 -10.62 16.41 21.60
CA SER A 27 -10.89 16.20 23.03
C SER A 27 -9.60 15.87 23.79
N SER A 28 -8.76 14.98 23.26
CA SER A 28 -7.46 14.68 23.86
C SER A 28 -6.49 15.87 23.85
N ALA A 29 -6.56 16.74 22.83
CA ALA A 29 -5.75 17.95 22.81
C ALA A 29 -6.20 18.95 23.89
N LYS A 30 -7.52 19.14 24.06
CA LYS A 30 -8.10 19.98 25.11
C LYS A 30 -7.83 19.46 26.52
N GLU A 31 -7.87 18.14 26.72
CA GLU A 31 -7.50 17.52 28.00
C GLU A 31 -6.05 17.84 28.39
N LYS A 32 -5.12 17.76 27.42
CA LYS A 32 -3.70 18.04 27.65
C LYS A 32 -3.39 19.53 27.72
N ASN A 33 -4.20 20.37 27.09
CA ASN A 33 -4.01 21.81 27.06
C ASN A 33 -5.36 22.55 27.21
N PRO A 34 -5.90 22.63 28.44
CA PRO A 34 -7.23 23.17 28.70
C PRO A 34 -7.37 24.66 28.37
N GLU A 35 -6.27 25.42 28.46
CA GLU A 35 -6.24 26.86 28.18
C GLU A 35 -6.12 27.18 26.68
N SER A 36 -5.94 26.15 25.83
CA SER A 36 -5.84 26.35 24.40
C SER A 36 -7.21 26.50 23.74
N ASP A 37 -7.49 27.72 23.34
CA ASP A 37 -8.72 28.08 22.63
C ASP A 37 -8.47 28.40 21.16
N TYR A 38 -9.53 28.29 20.36
CA TYR A 38 -9.45 28.63 18.95
C TYR A 38 -9.29 30.15 18.76
N LYS A 39 -8.47 30.55 17.77
CA LYS A 39 -8.10 31.96 17.54
C LYS A 39 -9.28 32.88 17.21
N ASP A 40 -10.38 32.33 16.72
CA ASP A 40 -11.60 33.06 16.36
C ASP A 40 -12.36 33.59 17.59
N LEU A 41 -12.18 32.98 18.78
CA LEU A 41 -12.75 33.50 20.03
C LEU A 41 -12.23 34.90 20.38
N TYR A 42 -11.01 35.22 19.94
CA TYR A 42 -10.36 36.51 20.18
C TYR A 42 -10.38 37.45 18.95
N GLN A 43 -10.93 37.00 17.82
CA GLN A 43 -11.02 37.82 16.61
C GLN A 43 -12.42 38.44 16.46
N ARG A 44 -12.48 39.77 16.47
CA ARG A 44 -13.70 40.52 16.16
C ARG A 44 -14.17 40.13 14.75
N THR A 45 -15.39 39.61 14.65
CA THR A 45 -16.08 39.46 13.37
C THR A 45 -16.16 40.83 12.70
N LYS A 46 -15.38 41.04 11.64
CA LYS A 46 -15.53 42.20 10.76
C LYS A 46 -16.89 42.04 10.08
N GLY A 47 -17.93 42.61 10.68
CA GLY A 47 -19.19 42.88 9.99
C GLY A 47 -18.84 43.75 8.78
N GLY A 48 -19.01 43.23 7.58
CA GLY A 48 -18.87 44.02 6.37
C GLY A 48 -19.75 45.26 6.48
N SER A 49 -19.23 46.43 6.10
CA SER A 49 -20.05 47.63 6.01
C SER A 49 -21.21 47.33 5.06
N LEU A 50 -22.45 47.37 5.57
CA LEU A 50 -23.68 47.18 4.78
C LEU A 50 -23.74 48.12 3.57
N ARG A 51 -22.96 49.20 3.57
CA ARG A 51 -22.87 50.18 2.48
C ARG A 51 -22.06 49.71 1.27
N GLN A 52 -21.40 48.54 1.34
CA GLN A 52 -20.48 48.05 0.30
C GLN A 52 -20.85 46.64 -0.23
N ALA A 53 -22.08 46.19 0.02
CA ALA A 53 -22.59 44.97 -0.60
C ALA A 53 -23.00 45.29 -2.06
N PHE A 54 -22.24 44.78 -3.02
CA PHE A 54 -22.64 44.80 -4.42
C PHE A 54 -23.91 43.94 -4.59
N PHE A 55 -24.77 44.35 -5.52
CA PHE A 55 -26.07 43.75 -5.84
C PHE A 55 -25.92 42.41 -6.61
N ASP A 56 -24.96 41.58 -6.22
CA ASP A 56 -24.85 40.19 -6.66
C ASP A 56 -25.43 39.35 -5.52
N GLY A 57 -26.49 38.61 -5.80
CA GLY A 57 -27.39 37.99 -4.82
C GLY A 57 -26.70 37.48 -3.55
N SER A 58 -27.29 37.81 -2.39
CA SER A 58 -26.81 37.43 -1.06
C SER A 58 -26.69 35.91 -0.92
N ALA A 59 -25.55 35.35 -1.32
CA ALA A 59 -25.16 34.01 -0.90
C ALA A 59 -24.89 34.09 0.61
N PRO A 60 -25.55 33.27 1.45
CA PRO A 60 -25.27 33.26 2.87
C PRO A 60 -23.80 32.89 3.07
N SER A 61 -23.00 33.82 3.59
CA SER A 61 -21.61 33.54 3.92
C SER A 61 -21.61 32.55 5.08
N VAL A 62 -21.29 31.28 4.81
CA VAL A 62 -21.13 30.28 5.88
C VAL A 62 -19.88 30.63 6.67
N GLN A 63 -20.05 31.29 7.81
CA GLN A 63 -18.97 31.54 8.74
C GLN A 63 -18.71 30.27 9.55
N LEU A 64 -17.63 29.57 9.22
CA LEU A 64 -17.16 28.43 9.99
C LEU A 64 -16.58 28.91 11.33
N ASN A 65 -16.94 28.26 12.42
CA ASN A 65 -16.28 28.47 13.72
C ASN A 65 -14.85 27.91 13.70
N GLY A 66 -14.04 28.23 14.71
CA GLY A 66 -12.63 27.87 14.79
C GLY A 66 -12.38 26.38 14.72
N ARG A 67 -13.26 25.61 15.36
CA ARG A 67 -13.29 24.15 15.32
C ARG A 67 -13.48 23.62 13.91
N GLU A 68 -14.53 24.07 13.21
CA GLU A 68 -14.82 23.69 11.83
C GLU A 68 -13.71 24.13 10.88
N LYS A 69 -13.18 25.34 11.09
CA LYS A 69 -12.07 25.87 10.32
C LYS A 69 -10.81 25.03 10.50
N PHE A 70 -10.49 24.61 11.71
CA PHE A 70 -9.36 23.71 11.98
C PHE A 70 -9.59 22.32 11.37
N LYS A 71 -10.79 21.75 11.53
CA LYS A 71 -11.17 20.46 10.92
C LYS A 71 -11.01 20.50 9.40
N VAL A 72 -11.62 21.49 8.74
CA VAL A 72 -11.70 21.58 7.27
C VAL A 72 -10.40 22.08 6.65
N LYS A 73 -9.70 23.04 7.26
CA LYS A 73 -8.51 23.67 6.65
C LYS A 73 -7.19 23.03 7.06
N THR A 74 -7.16 22.24 8.13
CA THR A 74 -5.92 21.66 8.65
C THR A 74 -6.02 20.14 8.77
N PHE A 75 -6.94 19.64 9.60
CA PHE A 75 -7.00 18.22 9.91
C PHE A 75 -7.32 17.33 8.70
N LEU A 76 -8.39 17.66 7.96
CA LEU A 76 -8.76 16.92 6.75
C LEU A 76 -7.67 17.02 5.66
N PRO A 77 -7.14 18.22 5.32
CA PRO A 77 -6.05 18.32 4.35
C PRO A 77 -4.81 17.50 4.72
N ILE A 78 -4.40 17.47 5.99
CA ILE A 78 -3.24 16.67 6.42
C ILE A 78 -3.51 15.17 6.22
N THR A 79 -4.65 14.68 6.71
CA THR A 79 -5.02 13.26 6.61
C THR A 79 -5.21 12.82 5.15
N ASP A 80 -5.88 13.64 4.34
CA ASP A 80 -6.09 13.38 2.91
C ASP A 80 -4.76 13.38 2.15
N THR A 81 -3.88 14.35 2.43
CA THR A 81 -2.54 14.44 1.81
C THR A 81 -1.68 13.21 2.16
N LEU A 82 -1.71 12.77 3.42
CA LEU A 82 -1.01 11.55 3.84
C LEU A 82 -1.50 10.31 3.09
N SER A 83 -2.82 10.12 2.96
CA SER A 83 -3.39 9.00 2.19
C SER A 83 -2.97 9.05 0.72
N VAL A 84 -2.97 10.25 0.10
CA VAL A 84 -2.52 10.41 -1.29
C VAL A 84 -1.06 9.97 -1.46
N TYR A 85 -0.14 10.46 -0.61
CA TYR A 85 1.26 10.08 -0.70
C TYR A 85 1.50 8.60 -0.41
N LEU A 86 0.73 8.00 0.53
CA LEU A 86 0.81 6.57 0.79
C LEU A 86 0.37 5.74 -0.40
N LYS A 87 -0.73 6.11 -1.07
CA LYS A 87 -1.20 5.43 -2.28
C LYS A 87 -0.20 5.56 -3.43
N GLN A 88 0.39 6.75 -3.61
CA GLN A 88 1.44 6.96 -4.60
C GLN A 88 2.65 6.05 -4.33
N ARG A 89 3.08 5.93 -3.07
CA ARG A 89 4.18 5.03 -2.69
C ARG A 89 3.81 3.55 -2.79
N LEU A 90 2.55 3.18 -2.54
CA LEU A 90 2.06 1.81 -2.64
C LEU A 90 2.02 1.30 -4.09
N SER A 91 1.77 2.18 -5.07
CA SER A 91 1.58 1.78 -6.47
C SER A 91 2.76 0.98 -7.05
N PRO A 92 4.03 1.43 -6.96
CA PRO A 92 5.16 0.65 -7.46
C PRO A 92 5.32 -0.71 -6.78
N TYR A 93 5.04 -0.81 -5.47
CA TYR A 93 5.10 -2.10 -4.77
C TYR A 93 3.99 -3.05 -5.25
N LYS A 94 2.79 -2.53 -5.53
CA LYS A 94 1.71 -3.31 -6.16
C LYS A 94 2.12 -3.79 -7.55
N ASP A 95 2.73 -2.94 -8.35
CA ASP A 95 3.22 -3.32 -9.68
C ASP A 95 4.30 -4.41 -9.58
N ILE A 96 5.30 -4.26 -8.71
CA ILE A 96 6.33 -5.28 -8.48
C ILE A 96 5.71 -6.58 -7.98
N ASN A 97 4.77 -6.51 -7.02
CA ASN A 97 4.13 -7.71 -6.49
C ASN A 97 3.20 -8.38 -7.50
N ARG A 98 2.56 -7.62 -8.40
CA ARG A 98 1.81 -8.19 -9.53
C ARG A 98 2.74 -8.96 -10.46
N ARG A 99 3.84 -8.34 -10.87
CA ARG A 99 4.81 -8.91 -11.83
C ARG A 99 5.55 -10.13 -11.29
N PHE A 100 6.01 -10.08 -10.06
CA PHE A 100 6.96 -11.06 -9.51
C PHE A 100 6.43 -11.80 -8.27
N GLY A 101 5.21 -11.49 -7.81
CA GLY A 101 4.66 -12.09 -6.60
C GLY A 101 4.38 -13.58 -6.72
N CYS A 102 4.18 -14.09 -7.94
CA CYS A 102 3.98 -15.51 -8.21
C CYS A 102 5.14 -16.39 -7.68
N PHE A 103 6.38 -15.90 -7.77
CA PHE A 103 7.56 -16.62 -7.28
C PHE A 103 7.54 -16.84 -5.77
N SER A 104 6.84 -16.00 -5.01
CA SER A 104 6.65 -16.22 -3.57
C SER A 104 5.60 -17.28 -3.22
N ARG A 105 4.78 -17.71 -4.19
CA ARG A 105 3.70 -18.70 -4.01
C ARG A 105 3.99 -20.06 -4.66
N LEU A 106 5.20 -20.29 -5.17
CA LEU A 106 5.59 -21.51 -5.88
C LEU A 106 5.36 -22.82 -5.11
N LYS A 107 5.21 -22.80 -3.78
CA LYS A 107 5.03 -24.01 -2.96
C LYS A 107 3.60 -24.57 -2.99
N THR A 108 2.61 -23.71 -3.18
CA THR A 108 1.17 -24.05 -3.16
C THR A 108 0.52 -23.66 -4.49
N PRO A 109 0.93 -24.27 -5.62
CA PRO A 109 0.36 -23.87 -6.89
C PRO A 109 -1.10 -24.35 -6.97
N ASN A 110 -2.02 -23.40 -7.08
CA ASN A 110 -3.11 -23.61 -8.02
C ASN A 110 -2.47 -23.50 -9.43
N SER A 111 -2.58 -24.57 -10.22
CA SER A 111 -1.97 -24.66 -11.56
C SER A 111 -2.37 -23.48 -12.45
N GLU A 112 -3.61 -23.02 -12.32
CA GLU A 112 -4.14 -21.92 -13.15
C GLU A 112 -3.61 -20.55 -12.74
N GLU A 113 -3.49 -20.27 -11.45
CA GLU A 113 -2.94 -18.99 -10.96
C GLU A 113 -1.48 -18.80 -11.35
N LEU A 114 -0.71 -19.90 -11.34
CA LEU A 114 0.69 -19.89 -11.75
C LEU A 114 0.79 -19.63 -13.26
N LYS A 115 -0.02 -20.29 -14.08
CA LYS A 115 -0.08 -20.06 -15.53
C LYS A 115 -0.44 -18.62 -15.86
N GLN A 116 -1.48 -18.08 -15.21
CA GLN A 116 -1.89 -16.69 -15.41
C GLN A 116 -0.78 -15.71 -15.02
N SER A 117 -0.10 -15.95 -13.91
CA SER A 117 1.01 -15.10 -13.50
C SER A 117 2.22 -15.21 -14.43
N CYS A 118 2.52 -16.39 -14.98
CA CYS A 118 3.58 -16.57 -15.97
C CYS A 118 3.27 -15.83 -17.28
N LYS A 119 2.00 -15.83 -17.71
CA LYS A 119 1.56 -15.03 -18.86
C LYS A 119 1.79 -13.54 -18.65
N GLU A 120 1.30 -13.00 -17.53
CA GLU A 120 1.49 -11.59 -17.19
C GLU A 120 2.98 -11.21 -17.08
N PHE A 121 3.82 -12.13 -16.62
CA PHE A 121 5.27 -11.94 -16.59
C PHE A 121 5.89 -11.91 -17.99
N VAL A 122 5.51 -12.84 -18.87
CA VAL A 122 6.04 -12.95 -20.23
C VAL A 122 5.62 -11.78 -21.10
N GLU A 123 4.41 -11.24 -20.91
CA GLU A 123 4.00 -10.00 -21.60
C GLU A 123 4.95 -8.83 -21.32
N ILE A 124 5.61 -8.82 -20.16
CA ILE A 124 6.52 -7.75 -19.75
C ILE A 124 7.96 -8.06 -20.17
N CYS A 125 8.36 -9.32 -20.14
CA CYS A 125 9.71 -9.80 -20.43
C CYS A 125 9.77 -10.64 -21.72
N TYR A 126 8.99 -10.27 -22.74
CA TYR A 126 8.75 -11.13 -23.93
C TYR A 126 10.02 -11.37 -24.76
N GLU A 127 11.02 -10.50 -24.65
CA GLU A 127 12.31 -10.61 -25.36
C GLU A 127 13.25 -11.64 -24.72
N ASP A 128 13.13 -11.83 -23.41
CA ASP A 128 14.06 -12.65 -22.62
C ASP A 128 13.50 -14.03 -22.27
N VAL A 129 12.17 -14.18 -22.25
CA VAL A 129 11.52 -15.35 -21.64
C VAL A 129 10.35 -15.87 -22.49
N SER A 130 10.39 -17.17 -22.78
CA SER A 130 9.29 -17.92 -23.41
C SER A 130 8.26 -18.36 -22.37
N GLU A 131 6.97 -18.15 -22.65
CA GLU A 131 5.86 -18.55 -21.76
C GLU A 131 5.90 -20.04 -21.39
N LYS A 132 6.08 -20.89 -22.41
CA LYS A 132 6.06 -22.35 -22.24
C LYS A 132 7.26 -22.83 -21.42
N GLU A 133 8.43 -22.24 -21.65
CA GLU A 133 9.65 -22.59 -20.92
C GLU A 133 9.54 -22.15 -19.46
N LEU A 134 9.08 -20.93 -19.22
CA LEU A 134 8.88 -20.39 -17.87
C LEU A 134 7.88 -21.21 -17.06
N GLU A 135 6.73 -21.58 -17.65
CA GLU A 135 5.73 -22.42 -16.98
C GLU A 135 6.35 -23.77 -16.57
N MET A 136 7.06 -24.43 -17.49
CA MET A 136 7.70 -25.72 -17.24
C MET A 136 8.79 -25.63 -16.16
N GLU A 137 9.64 -24.60 -16.23
CA GLU A 137 10.68 -24.38 -15.22
C GLU A 137 10.08 -24.10 -13.85
N CYS A 138 9.01 -23.31 -13.76
CA CYS A 138 8.31 -23.06 -12.51
C CYS A 138 7.73 -24.35 -11.92
N LEU A 139 7.13 -25.20 -12.75
CA LEU A 139 6.61 -26.51 -12.31
C LEU A 139 7.73 -27.44 -11.82
N HIS A 140 8.85 -27.50 -12.54
CA HIS A 140 10.02 -28.26 -12.13
C HIS A 140 10.60 -27.75 -10.81
N LEU A 141 10.73 -26.44 -10.66
CA LEU A 141 11.20 -25.79 -9.44
C LEU A 141 10.27 -26.11 -8.26
N THR A 142 8.95 -26.04 -8.44
CA THR A 142 7.99 -26.40 -7.40
C THR A 142 8.15 -27.85 -6.96
N LYS A 143 8.24 -28.80 -7.90
CA LYS A 143 8.46 -30.23 -7.58
C LYS A 143 9.77 -30.41 -6.81
N TYR A 144 10.83 -29.74 -7.25
CA TYR A 144 12.13 -29.77 -6.59
C TYR A 144 12.05 -29.22 -5.15
N LEU A 145 11.38 -28.08 -4.94
CA LEU A 145 11.21 -27.46 -3.63
C LEU A 145 10.44 -28.37 -2.65
N LYS A 146 9.46 -29.14 -3.14
CA LYS A 146 8.74 -30.14 -2.32
C LYS A 146 9.68 -31.25 -1.84
N ILE A 147 10.51 -31.79 -2.73
CA ILE A 147 11.50 -32.84 -2.39
C ILE A 147 12.50 -32.32 -1.34
N VAL A 148 12.99 -31.09 -1.50
CA VAL A 148 13.97 -30.50 -0.57
C VAL A 148 13.36 -30.31 0.83
N GLN A 149 12.12 -29.83 0.91
CA GLN A 149 11.42 -29.66 2.19
C GLN A 149 11.19 -30.99 2.92
N SER A 150 10.91 -32.07 2.19
CA SER A 150 10.81 -33.40 2.80
C SER A 150 12.15 -33.93 3.32
N SER A 151 13.27 -33.44 2.79
CA SER A 151 14.63 -33.93 3.13
C SER A 151 15.36 -33.10 4.19
N LYS A 152 15.00 -31.83 4.36
CA LYS A 152 15.61 -30.90 5.30
C LYS A 152 14.49 -30.20 6.06
N ASN A 153 14.40 -30.43 7.36
CA ASN A 153 13.50 -29.71 8.29
C ASN A 153 13.86 -28.21 8.44
N GLU A 154 14.45 -27.59 7.40
CA GLU A 154 14.82 -26.18 7.39
C GLU A 154 13.81 -25.40 6.55
N GLU A 155 13.30 -24.32 7.13
CA GLU A 155 12.40 -23.37 6.50
C GLU A 155 13.11 -22.62 5.35
N THR A 156 13.26 -23.29 4.22
CA THR A 156 13.56 -22.67 2.92
C THR A 156 12.31 -21.93 2.39
N ASN A 157 11.53 -21.34 3.30
CA ASN A 157 10.19 -20.79 3.08
C ASN A 157 10.21 -19.37 2.51
N SER A 158 11.39 -18.73 2.48
CA SER A 158 11.57 -17.39 1.91
C SER A 158 12.12 -17.42 0.49
N LEU A 159 11.80 -16.39 -0.28
CA LEU A 159 12.37 -16.15 -1.62
C LEU A 159 13.92 -16.12 -1.59
N SER A 160 14.48 -15.60 -0.50
CA SER A 160 15.93 -15.62 -0.23
C SER A 160 16.46 -17.05 -0.12
N GLY A 161 15.76 -17.93 0.58
CA GLY A 161 16.10 -19.35 0.66
C GLY A 161 16.10 -20.04 -0.72
N ILE A 162 15.11 -19.74 -1.57
CA ILE A 162 15.06 -20.25 -2.95
C ILE A 162 16.24 -19.72 -3.77
N TYR A 163 16.55 -18.43 -3.68
CA TYR A 163 17.70 -17.83 -4.36
C TYR A 163 19.03 -18.48 -3.94
N HIS A 164 19.26 -18.65 -2.64
CA HIS A 164 20.46 -19.33 -2.14
C HIS A 164 20.54 -20.79 -2.59
N LEU A 165 19.40 -21.50 -2.63
CA LEU A 165 19.33 -22.86 -3.18
C LEU A 165 19.74 -22.91 -4.66
N LEU A 166 19.28 -21.95 -5.46
CA LEU A 166 19.62 -21.88 -6.89
C LEU A 166 21.08 -21.46 -7.10
N LYS A 167 21.56 -20.48 -6.35
CA LYS A 167 22.93 -19.95 -6.43
C LYS A 167 23.98 -20.98 -6.03
N ASN A 168 23.72 -21.78 -5.00
CA ASN A 168 24.64 -22.81 -4.52
C ASN A 168 24.68 -24.05 -5.44
N LYS A 169 23.93 -24.02 -6.55
CA LYS A 169 23.69 -25.17 -7.42
C LYS A 169 24.25 -25.02 -8.85
N THR A 170 25.49 -24.55 -8.95
CA THR A 170 26.39 -24.88 -10.08
C THR A 170 26.51 -26.39 -10.39
N LYS A 171 25.85 -27.28 -9.62
CA LYS A 171 25.71 -28.73 -9.81
C LYS A 171 24.29 -29.22 -10.19
N LEU A 172 23.41 -28.40 -10.79
CA LEU A 172 22.09 -28.87 -11.29
C LEU A 172 22.15 -29.63 -12.63
N LYS A 173 23.24 -29.50 -13.40
CA LYS A 173 23.41 -30.19 -14.69
C LYS A 173 23.39 -31.71 -14.60
N THR A 174 23.58 -32.31 -13.42
CA THR A 174 23.75 -33.77 -13.26
C THR A 174 22.49 -34.53 -12.83
N ARG A 175 21.32 -33.90 -12.65
CA ARG A 175 20.10 -34.62 -12.19
C ARG A 175 18.88 -34.52 -13.11
N PHE A 176 18.98 -33.82 -14.23
CA PHE A 176 17.90 -33.74 -15.24
C PHE A 176 18.26 -34.42 -16.57
N GLN A 177 19.35 -35.19 -16.60
CA GLN A 177 19.61 -36.18 -17.65
C GLN A 177 19.10 -37.53 -17.17
N MET A 178 17.81 -37.80 -17.42
CA MET A 178 17.27 -39.15 -17.54
C MET A 178 16.23 -39.13 -18.66
#